data_AF-A0A524K876-F1
#
_entry.id   AF-A0A524K876-F1
#
_cell.length_a   1.000
_cell.length_b   1.000
_cell.length_c   1.000
_cell.angle_alpha   90.00
_cell.angle_beta   90.00
_cell.angle_gamma   90.00
#
_symmetry.space_group_name_H-M   'P 1'
#
loop_
_entity.id
_entity.type
_entity.pdbx_description
1 polymer ?
#
loop_
_entity_poly.entity_id
_entity_poly.type
_entity_poly.pdbx_seq_one_letter_code
_entity_poly.pdbx_strand_id
1 'polypeptide(L)'
;RAFDGLAVLAANRDFEAGRYHEAVAAYMEAGLDSFDGVTSYDLANAFMEMGEFTSAEPLFQAAKDSPEARVVASAWHNLGAALFDLDRFEEAAQAFRSSLEVLPGRLETIRAYELSLEAVKPTLSGGAVERSRAIIGGTGGEASFFSLSRKADRATFVSGSVTAYRGVDH
;
A
#
# COMPACT_ATOMS: atom_id res chain seq x y z
N ARG A 1 -15.11 12.71 -14.55
CA ARG A 1 -15.24 14.10 -15.09
C ARG A 1 -13.85 14.74 -15.06
N ALA A 2 -13.56 15.77 -15.87
CA ALA A 2 -12.22 16.38 -15.90
C ALA A 2 -11.77 16.98 -14.55
N PHE A 3 -12.73 17.28 -13.67
CA PHE A 3 -12.49 17.81 -12.32
C PHE A 3 -11.91 16.73 -11.38
N ASP A 4 -12.49 15.53 -11.39
CA ASP A 4 -12.06 14.39 -10.57
C ASP A 4 -10.60 14.00 -10.90
N GLY A 5 -10.21 14.03 -12.18
CA GLY A 5 -8.84 13.76 -12.61
C GLY A 5 -7.80 14.78 -12.14
N LEU A 6 -8.18 16.07 -12.01
CA LEU A 6 -7.27 17.08 -11.47
C LEU A 6 -7.05 16.91 -9.97
N ALA A 7 -8.09 16.50 -9.23
CA ALA A 7 -7.99 16.21 -7.81
C ALA A 7 -7.08 15.01 -7.52
N VAL A 8 -7.20 13.92 -8.29
CA VAL A 8 -6.29 12.76 -8.21
C VAL A 8 -4.84 13.15 -8.52
N LEU A 9 -4.60 13.98 -9.54
CA LEU A 9 -3.25 14.47 -9.86
C LEU A 9 -2.65 15.32 -8.74
N ALA A 10 -3.45 16.20 -8.14
CA ALA A 10 -3.02 16.99 -6.99
C ALA A 10 -2.70 16.10 -5.79
N ALA A 11 -3.54 15.09 -5.54
CA ALA A 11 -3.36 14.12 -4.48
C ALA A 11 -2.05 13.32 -4.65
N ASN A 12 -1.78 12.80 -5.84
CA ASN A 12 -0.54 12.08 -6.15
C ASN A 12 0.70 12.96 -5.89
N ARG A 13 0.65 14.24 -6.31
CA ARG A 13 1.74 15.20 -6.08
C ARG A 13 1.95 15.47 -4.58
N ASP A 14 0.87 15.59 -3.82
CA ASP A 14 0.95 15.84 -2.38
C ASP A 14 1.48 14.59 -1.65
N PHE A 15 1.09 13.40 -2.09
CA PHE A 15 1.61 12.12 -1.60
C PHE A 15 3.13 11.99 -1.86
N GLU A 16 3.59 12.26 -3.09
CA GLU A 16 5.02 12.23 -3.43
C GLU A 16 5.84 13.20 -2.56
N ALA A 17 5.24 14.33 -2.19
CA ALA A 17 5.84 15.34 -1.33
C ALA A 17 5.75 15.02 0.17
N GLY A 18 5.18 13.88 0.57
CA GLY A 18 5.00 13.47 1.96
C GLY A 18 3.90 14.22 2.72
N ARG A 19 3.05 14.96 2.00
CA ARG A 19 1.88 15.66 2.55
C ARG A 19 0.67 14.73 2.53
N TYR A 20 0.72 13.70 3.38
CA TYR A 20 -0.24 12.59 3.32
C TYR A 20 -1.67 13.01 3.70
N HIS A 21 -1.84 13.91 4.68
CA HIS A 21 -3.16 14.43 5.03
C HIS A 21 -3.80 15.21 3.87
N GLU A 22 -3.03 16.06 3.19
CA GLU A 22 -3.48 16.81 2.03
C GLU A 22 -3.78 15.90 0.84
N ALA A 23 -2.95 14.87 0.62
CA ALA A 23 -3.19 13.85 -0.40
C ALA A 23 -4.53 13.14 -0.16
N VAL A 24 -4.78 12.66 1.06
CA VAL A 24 -6.06 12.02 1.42
C VAL A 24 -7.24 12.96 1.19
N ALA A 25 -7.14 14.22 1.62
CA ALA A 25 -8.21 15.19 1.38
C ALA A 25 -8.51 15.35 -0.11
N ALA A 26 -7.49 15.51 -0.94
CA ALA A 26 -7.64 15.66 -2.39
C ALA A 26 -8.20 14.40 -3.07
N TYR A 27 -7.78 13.20 -2.67
CA TYR A 27 -8.40 11.96 -3.16
C TYR A 27 -9.88 11.90 -2.78
N MET A 28 -10.22 12.18 -1.51
CA MET A 28 -11.60 12.12 -1.04
C MET A 28 -12.50 13.15 -1.75
N GLU A 29 -11.97 14.31 -2.13
CA GLU A 29 -12.68 15.30 -2.95
C GLU A 29 -12.98 14.79 -4.37
N ALA A 30 -12.12 13.96 -4.96
CA ALA A 30 -12.38 13.33 -6.26
C ALA A 30 -13.56 12.34 -6.20
N GLY A 31 -13.84 11.81 -5.00
CA GLY A 31 -14.93 10.88 -4.72
C GLY A 31 -14.58 9.42 -5.00
N LEU A 32 -14.99 8.52 -4.11
CA LEU A 32 -14.65 7.08 -4.16
C LEU A 32 -15.08 6.38 -5.45
N ASP A 33 -16.18 6.82 -6.06
CA ASP A 33 -16.70 6.27 -7.33
C ASP A 33 -15.77 6.50 -8.53
N SER A 34 -14.80 7.40 -8.38
CA SER A 34 -13.81 7.73 -9.42
C SER A 34 -12.55 6.87 -9.36
N PHE A 35 -12.40 6.05 -8.32
CA PHE A 35 -11.15 5.32 -8.09
C PHE A 35 -11.10 4.04 -8.91
N ASP A 36 -10.05 3.93 -9.73
CA ASP A 36 -9.59 2.65 -10.23
C ASP A 36 -8.71 1.95 -9.19
N GLY A 37 -8.22 0.75 -9.53
CA GLY A 37 -7.36 0.00 -8.63
C GLY A 37 -6.04 0.71 -8.30
N VAL A 38 -5.53 1.55 -9.19
CA VAL A 38 -4.30 2.34 -8.98
C VAL A 38 -4.56 3.48 -7.99
N THR A 39 -5.62 4.25 -8.20
CA THR A 39 -6.00 5.37 -7.33
C THR A 39 -6.37 4.86 -5.93
N SER A 40 -7.06 3.71 -5.85
CA SER A 40 -7.34 3.05 -4.58
C SER A 40 -6.06 2.64 -3.85
N TYR A 41 -5.07 2.11 -4.59
CA TYR A 41 -3.76 1.76 -4.03
C TYR A 41 -3.01 2.98 -3.49
N ASP A 42 -2.99 4.09 -4.22
CA ASP A 42 -2.28 5.29 -3.79
C ASP A 42 -2.92 5.97 -2.58
N LEU A 43 -4.26 6.05 -2.53
CA LEU A 43 -4.97 6.52 -1.34
C LEU A 43 -4.73 5.60 -0.14
N ALA A 44 -4.75 4.28 -0.34
CA ALA A 44 -4.45 3.32 0.72
C ALA A 44 -3.03 3.52 1.28
N ASN A 45 -2.04 3.77 0.41
CA ASN A 45 -0.68 4.08 0.85
C ASN A 45 -0.60 5.39 1.63
N ALA A 46 -1.39 6.41 1.26
CA ALA A 46 -1.47 7.64 2.04
C ALA A 46 -1.98 7.37 3.47
N PHE A 47 -2.99 6.52 3.63
CA PHE A 47 -3.43 6.07 4.95
C PHE A 47 -2.38 5.24 5.70
N MET A 48 -1.65 4.36 5.01
CA MET A 48 -0.56 3.58 5.62
C MET A 48 0.55 4.45 6.20
N GLU A 49 0.90 5.53 5.51
CA GLU A 49 1.93 6.48 5.96
C GLU A 49 1.47 7.33 7.16
N MET A 50 0.16 7.45 7.36
CA MET A 50 -0.46 8.10 8.52
C MET A 50 -0.75 7.11 9.67
N GLY A 51 -0.42 5.83 9.53
CA GLY A 51 -0.74 4.80 10.53
C GLY A 51 -2.21 4.37 10.58
N GLU A 52 -3.02 4.84 9.64
CA GLU A 52 -4.47 4.63 9.60
C GLU A 52 -4.81 3.30 8.88
N PHE A 53 -4.30 2.19 9.43
CA PHE A 53 -4.36 0.87 8.79
C PHE A 53 -5.78 0.37 8.54
N THR A 54 -6.72 0.65 9.45
CA THR A 54 -8.13 0.30 9.30
C THR A 54 -8.77 1.02 8.11
N SER A 55 -8.35 2.25 7.82
CA SER A 55 -8.83 3.02 6.66
C SER A 55 -8.19 2.55 5.36
N ALA A 56 -6.95 2.04 5.40
CA ALA A 56 -6.23 1.54 4.23
C ALA A 56 -6.74 0.17 3.73
N GLU A 57 -7.16 -0.72 4.63
CA GLU A 57 -7.60 -2.09 4.29
C GLU A 57 -8.64 -2.17 3.15
N PRO A 58 -9.81 -1.51 3.22
CA PRO A 58 -10.83 -1.63 2.17
C PRO A 58 -10.34 -1.09 0.82
N LEU A 59 -9.41 -0.14 0.81
CA LEU A 59 -8.85 0.42 -0.41
C LEU A 59 -7.85 -0.52 -1.07
N PHE A 60 -7.03 -1.25 -0.28
CA PHE A 60 -6.22 -2.33 -0.85
C PHE A 60 -7.07 -3.49 -1.36
N GLN A 61 -8.19 -3.78 -0.71
CA GLN A 61 -9.15 -4.78 -1.21
C GLN A 61 -9.75 -4.37 -2.55
N ALA A 62 -9.99 -3.08 -2.81
CA ALA A 62 -10.40 -2.59 -4.12
C ALA A 62 -9.24 -2.61 -5.14
N ALA A 63 -8.03 -2.24 -4.71
CA ALA A 63 -6.84 -2.19 -5.57
C ALA A 63 -6.45 -3.55 -6.17
N LYS A 64 -6.80 -4.66 -5.53
CA LYS A 64 -6.54 -6.02 -6.04
C LYS A 64 -7.32 -6.35 -7.33
N ASP A 65 -8.37 -5.58 -7.64
CA ASP A 65 -9.16 -5.74 -8.87
C ASP A 65 -8.58 -4.91 -10.04
N SER A 66 -7.40 -4.31 -9.85
CA SER A 66 -6.66 -3.62 -10.90
C SER A 66 -6.33 -4.57 -12.07
N PRO A 67 -6.42 -4.10 -13.34
CA PRO A 67 -5.94 -4.87 -14.49
C PRO A 67 -4.41 -5.07 -14.49
N GLU A 68 -3.68 -4.34 -13.64
CA GLU A 68 -2.23 -4.35 -13.61
C GLU A 68 -1.69 -5.31 -12.54
N ALA A 69 -1.13 -6.45 -12.96
CA ALA A 69 -0.64 -7.49 -12.05
C ALA A 69 0.39 -6.97 -11.00
N ARG A 70 1.20 -5.96 -11.34
CA ARG A 70 2.12 -5.31 -10.39
C ARG A 70 1.37 -4.57 -9.28
N VAL A 71 0.30 -3.85 -9.63
CA VAL A 71 -0.56 -3.16 -8.66
C VAL A 71 -1.26 -4.19 -7.79
N VAL A 72 -1.81 -5.26 -8.38
CA VAL A 72 -2.46 -6.35 -7.63
C VAL A 72 -1.49 -6.98 -6.63
N ALA A 73 -0.27 -7.31 -7.05
CA ALA A 73 0.74 -7.88 -6.16
C ALA A 73 1.14 -6.93 -5.03
N SER A 74 1.29 -5.63 -5.31
CA SER A 74 1.62 -4.64 -4.29
C SER A 74 0.44 -4.34 -3.35
N ALA A 75 -0.79 -4.34 -3.84
CA ALA A 75 -1.98 -4.22 -3.03
C ALA A 75 -2.10 -5.38 -2.03
N TRP A 76 -1.86 -6.62 -2.48
CA TRP A 76 -1.82 -7.77 -1.57
C TRP A 76 -0.69 -7.67 -0.54
N HIS A 77 0.50 -7.18 -0.93
CA HIS A 77 1.60 -6.97 0.00
C HIS A 77 1.25 -5.93 1.07
N ASN A 78 0.76 -4.76 0.66
CA ASN A 78 0.45 -3.69 1.60
C ASN A 78 -0.80 -3.98 2.45
N LEU A 79 -1.76 -4.75 1.92
CA LEU A 79 -2.84 -5.31 2.74
C LEU A 79 -2.28 -6.22 3.84
N GLY A 80 -1.33 -7.10 3.51
CA GLY A 80 -0.65 -7.92 4.49
C GLY A 80 0.07 -7.10 5.56
N ALA A 81 0.73 -6.01 5.16
CA ALA A 81 1.39 -5.09 6.08
C ALA A 81 0.38 -4.38 7.01
N ALA A 82 -0.72 -3.86 6.47
CA ALA A 82 -1.79 -3.22 7.24
C ALA A 82 -2.39 -4.20 8.27
N LEU A 83 -2.68 -5.43 7.84
CA LEU A 83 -3.23 -6.49 8.70
C LEU A 83 -2.24 -6.88 9.80
N PHE A 84 -0.95 -6.94 9.50
CA PHE A 84 0.07 -7.24 10.48
C PHE A 84 0.18 -6.13 11.55
N ASP A 85 0.13 -4.86 11.15
CA ASP A 85 0.15 -3.73 12.09
C ASP A 85 -1.14 -3.65 12.95
N LEU A 86 -2.23 -4.27 12.48
CA LEU A 86 -3.48 -4.50 13.21
C LEU A 86 -3.46 -5.81 14.03
N ASP A 87 -2.31 -6.47 14.16
CA ASP A 87 -2.11 -7.76 14.85
C ASP A 87 -2.95 -8.93 14.30
N ARG A 88 -3.47 -8.83 13.06
CA ARG A 88 -4.21 -9.86 12.33
C ARG A 88 -3.25 -10.75 11.53
N PHE A 89 -2.37 -11.46 12.24
CA PHE A 89 -1.21 -12.14 11.64
C PHE A 89 -1.55 -13.26 10.65
N GLU A 90 -2.59 -14.07 10.91
CA GLU A 90 -3.04 -15.11 9.99
C GLU A 90 -3.50 -14.53 8.65
N GLU A 91 -4.28 -13.44 8.71
CA GLU A 91 -4.78 -12.75 7.51
C GLU A 91 -3.64 -12.05 6.77
N ALA A 92 -2.68 -11.47 7.51
CA ALA A 92 -1.48 -10.90 6.94
C ALA A 92 -0.67 -11.95 6.15
N ALA A 93 -0.46 -13.14 6.73
CA ALA A 93 0.22 -14.24 6.05
C ALA A 93 -0.49 -14.65 4.76
N GLN A 94 -1.83 -14.73 4.79
CA GLN A 94 -2.62 -15.06 3.60
C GLN A 94 -2.48 -13.98 2.51
N ALA A 95 -2.50 -12.70 2.88
CA ALA A 95 -2.34 -11.60 1.93
C ALA A 95 -0.94 -11.59 1.29
N PHE A 96 0.13 -11.79 2.08
CA PHE A 96 1.49 -11.90 1.54
C PHE A 96 1.66 -13.10 0.61
N ARG A 97 1.05 -14.24 0.94
CA ARG A 97 1.01 -15.39 0.05
C ARG A 97 0.34 -15.05 -1.28
N SER A 98 -0.82 -14.40 -1.26
CA SER A 98 -1.50 -13.98 -2.49
C SER A 98 -0.68 -12.99 -3.32
N SER A 99 0.09 -12.09 -2.68
CA SER A 99 1.05 -11.23 -3.39
C SER A 99 2.11 -12.05 -4.14
N LEU A 100 2.66 -13.10 -3.52
CA LEU A 100 3.67 -13.99 -4.11
C LEU A 100 3.12 -14.91 -5.20
N GLU A 101 1.82 -15.25 -5.14
CA GLU A 101 1.13 -15.99 -6.19
C GLU A 101 0.99 -15.14 -7.47
N VAL A 102 0.82 -13.82 -7.34
CA VAL A 102 0.74 -12.88 -8.47
C VAL A 102 2.13 -12.53 -9.00
N LEU A 103 3.07 -12.17 -8.13
CA LEU A 103 4.47 -11.89 -8.48
C LEU A 103 5.43 -12.65 -7.56
N PRO A 104 5.91 -13.83 -8.01
CA PRO A 104 6.90 -14.60 -7.28
C PRO A 104 8.25 -13.87 -7.17
N GLY A 105 9.01 -14.18 -6.12
CA GLY A 105 10.41 -13.74 -5.98
C GLY A 105 10.62 -12.36 -5.35
N ARG A 106 9.57 -11.72 -4.85
CA ARG A 106 9.65 -10.50 -4.04
C ARG A 106 10.21 -10.83 -2.65
N LEU A 107 11.51 -10.60 -2.45
CA LEU A 107 12.21 -10.98 -1.22
C LEU A 107 11.63 -10.31 0.03
N GLU A 108 11.20 -9.06 -0.08
CA GLU A 108 10.50 -8.31 0.96
C GLU A 108 9.20 -8.99 1.37
N THR A 109 8.40 -9.45 0.40
CA THR A 109 7.13 -10.15 0.65
C THR A 109 7.37 -11.53 1.24
N ILE A 110 8.41 -12.25 0.80
CA ILE A 110 8.78 -13.56 1.39
C ILE A 110 9.11 -13.39 2.89
N ARG A 111 9.93 -12.40 3.23
CA ARG A 111 10.29 -12.12 4.62
C ARG A 111 9.09 -11.72 5.46
N ALA A 112 8.21 -10.88 4.90
CA ALA A 112 6.98 -10.46 5.58
C ALA A 112 6.04 -11.63 5.83
N TYR A 113 5.88 -12.53 4.84
CA TYR A 113 5.13 -13.77 4.98
C TYR A 113 5.69 -14.67 6.10
N GLU A 114 7.00 -14.91 6.09
CA GLU A 114 7.68 -15.72 7.12
C GLU A 114 7.50 -15.12 8.52
N LEU A 115 7.61 -13.79 8.64
CA LEU A 115 7.40 -13.09 9.90
C LEU A 115 5.95 -13.22 10.39
N SER A 116 4.96 -13.10 9.51
CA SER A 116 3.55 -13.31 9.86
C SER A 116 3.30 -14.73 10.34
N LEU A 117 3.84 -15.76 9.67
CA LEU A 117 3.71 -17.15 10.11
C LEU A 117 4.35 -17.41 11.48
N GLU A 118 5.45 -16.73 11.77
CA GLU A 118 6.13 -16.81 13.06
C GLU A 118 5.28 -16.12 14.14
N ALA A 119 4.71 -14.94 13.87
CA ALA A 119 3.85 -14.20 14.79
C ALA A 119 2.55 -14.94 15.17
N VAL A 120 2.02 -15.78 14.28
CA VAL A 120 0.87 -16.68 14.55
C VAL A 120 1.19 -17.70 15.66
N LYS A 121 2.47 -18.04 15.87
CA LYS A 121 2.82 -19.05 16.88
C LYS A 121 2.54 -18.52 18.29
N PRO A 122 1.97 -19.34 19.21
CA PRO A 122 1.63 -18.92 20.57
C PRO A 122 2.80 -18.32 21.36
N THR A 123 4.03 -18.65 20.99
CA THR A 123 5.29 -18.22 21.61
C THR A 123 5.63 -16.74 21.42
N LEU A 124 5.02 -16.04 20.46
CA LEU A 124 5.28 -14.62 20.18
C LEU A 124 4.12 -13.70 20.53
N SER A 125 2.99 -14.25 20.96
CA SER A 125 1.82 -13.47 21.35
C SER A 125 2.16 -12.55 22.53
N GLY A 126 2.22 -11.25 22.24
CA GLY A 126 2.08 -10.18 23.23
C GLY A 126 3.33 -9.40 23.65
N GLY A 127 4.56 -9.85 23.39
CA GLY A 127 5.74 -9.13 23.95
C GLY A 127 6.97 -9.00 23.07
N ALA A 128 7.19 -9.88 22.11
CA ALA A 128 8.37 -9.83 21.24
C ALA A 128 8.16 -8.93 20.01
N VAL A 129 6.94 -8.86 19.48
CA VAL A 129 6.57 -7.96 18.37
C VAL A 129 6.64 -6.50 18.81
N GLU A 130 6.13 -6.17 20.00
CA GLU A 130 6.28 -4.82 20.60
C GLU A 130 7.75 -4.42 20.78
N ARG A 131 8.60 -5.35 21.24
CA ARG A 131 10.05 -5.10 21.38
C ARG A 131 10.74 -4.89 20.03
N SER A 132 10.36 -5.65 18.99
CA SER A 132 10.87 -5.45 17.63
C SER A 132 10.38 -4.13 17.01
N ARG A 133 9.13 -3.72 17.28
CA ARG A 133 8.59 -2.39 16.88
C ARG A 133 9.33 -1.25 17.59
N ALA A 134 9.60 -1.39 18.90
CA ALA A 134 10.27 -0.36 19.70
C ALA A 134 11.77 -0.16 19.37
N ILE A 135 12.47 -1.21 18.91
CA ILE A 135 13.90 -1.12 18.59
C ILE A 135 14.17 -0.48 17.22
N ILE A 136 13.20 -0.48 16.31
CA ILE A 136 13.33 0.11 14.96
C ILE A 136 12.63 1.49 14.87
N GLY A 137 11.74 1.82 15.81
CA GLY A 137 11.07 3.10 15.94
C GLY A 137 11.99 4.23 16.40
N GLY A 138 12.84 4.73 15.51
CA GLY A 138 13.40 6.08 15.64
C GLY A 138 12.26 7.10 15.58
N THR A 139 11.94 7.67 16.74
CA THR A 139 11.16 8.90 16.98
C THR A 139 10.50 9.55 15.75
N GLY A 140 9.18 9.40 15.63
CA GLY A 140 8.31 10.33 14.89
C GLY A 140 7.96 9.91 13.46
N GLY A 141 7.08 8.92 13.33
CA GLY A 141 6.36 8.60 12.10
C GLY A 141 5.63 7.27 12.26
N GLU A 142 4.30 7.31 12.33
CA GLU A 142 3.41 6.15 12.47
C GLU A 142 3.32 5.32 11.16
N ALA A 143 4.44 5.13 10.46
CA ALA A 143 4.47 4.36 9.22
C ALA A 143 4.44 2.85 9.53
N SER A 144 3.85 2.07 8.61
CA SER A 144 3.74 0.61 8.73
C SER A 144 5.08 -0.06 9.03
N PHE A 145 5.07 -1.16 9.79
CA PHE A 145 6.26 -1.94 10.10
C PHE A 145 7.04 -2.39 8.84
N PHE A 146 6.33 -2.58 7.73
CA PHE A 146 6.92 -2.97 6.43
C PHE A 146 7.15 -1.79 5.47
N SER A 147 6.86 -0.54 5.89
CA SER A 147 6.95 0.67 5.05
C SER A 147 8.36 1.04 4.58
N LEU A 148 9.40 0.29 4.95
CA LEU A 148 10.75 0.54 4.45
C LEU A 148 10.99 -0.03 3.04
N SER A 149 10.16 0.39 2.07
CA SER A 149 10.59 0.49 0.68
C SER A 149 11.13 1.91 0.46
N ARG A 150 12.41 2.11 0.79
CA ARG A 150 13.14 3.39 0.59
C ARG A 150 12.99 3.87 -0.85
N LYS A 151 12.15 4.88 -1.09
CA LYS A 151 12.12 5.78 -2.28
C LYS A 151 11.99 5.14 -3.69
N ALA A 152 12.20 3.83 -3.87
CA ALA A 152 12.39 3.20 -5.17
C ALA A 152 11.08 2.84 -5.88
N ASP A 153 9.99 2.57 -5.14
CA ASP A 153 8.69 2.26 -5.74
C ASP A 153 7.83 3.53 -6.00
N ARG A 154 8.25 4.69 -5.47
CA ARG A 154 7.53 5.97 -5.61
C ARG A 154 7.41 6.48 -7.06
N ALA A 155 8.18 5.91 -7.98
CA ALA A 155 8.23 6.37 -9.38
C ALA A 155 7.39 5.52 -10.35
N THR A 156 6.67 4.51 -9.88
CA THR A 156 6.21 3.45 -10.79
C THR A 156 4.81 3.68 -11.37
N PHE A 157 3.97 4.51 -10.74
CA PHE A 157 2.59 4.75 -11.22
C PHE A 157 2.21 6.22 -11.11
N VAL A 158 2.69 7.03 -12.06
CA VAL A 158 2.07 8.33 -12.30
C VAL A 158 0.77 8.09 -13.06
N SER A 159 -0.34 7.90 -12.35
CA SER A 159 -1.66 8.14 -12.94
C SER A 159 -1.69 9.60 -13.38
N GLY A 160 -1.56 9.84 -14.69
CA GLY A 160 -1.35 11.18 -15.25
C GLY A 160 -0.35 11.29 -16.40
N SER A 161 0.44 10.25 -16.70
CA SER A 161 1.24 10.29 -17.92
C SER A 161 0.30 10.18 -19.12
N VAL A 162 0.00 11.33 -19.74
CA VAL A 162 -0.46 11.40 -21.13
C VAL A 162 0.73 10.98 -22.01
N THR A 163 1.16 9.72 -21.88
CA THR A 163 1.99 9.11 -22.90
C THR A 163 1.02 8.55 -23.91
N ALA A 164 0.65 9.44 -24.83
CA ALA A 164 -0.15 9.13 -25.99
C ALA A 164 0.33 7.82 -26.62
N TYR A 165 -0.58 6.86 -26.72
CA TYR A 165 -0.48 5.74 -27.64
C TYR A 165 -0.48 6.33 -29.06
N ARG A 166 0.68 6.81 -29.53
CA ARG A 166 0.88 7.07 -30.94
C ARG A 166 0.99 5.71 -31.61
N GLY A 167 -0.09 5.32 -32.26
CA GLY A 167 -0.04 4.33 -33.32
C GLY A 167 1.09 4.69 -34.28
N VAL A 168 1.88 3.69 -34.61
CA VAL A 168 2.71 3.72 -35.81
C VAL A 168 2.11 2.66 -36.70
N ASP A 169 1.37 3.14 -37.70
CA ASP A 169 1.13 2.40 -38.94
C ASP A 169 2.47 1.96 -39.51
N HIS A 170 2.60 0.67 -39.84
CA HIS A 170 3.23 0.18 -41.07
C HIS A 170 2.65 -1.19 -41.41
#